data_AF-A0A0C9ZL29-F1
#
_entry.id   AF-A0A0C9ZL29-F1
#
_cell.length_a   1.000
_cell.length_b   1.000
_cell.length_c   1.000
_cell.angle_alpha   90.00
_cell.angle_beta   90.00
_cell.angle_gamma   90.00
#
_symmetry.space_group_name_H-M   'P 1'
#
loop_
_entity.id
_entity.type
_entity.pdbx_description
1 polymer ?
#
loop_
_entity_poly.entity_id
_entity_poly.type
_entity_poly.pdbx_seq_one_letter_code
_entity_poly.pdbx_strand_id
1 'polypeptide(L)' 'MPTQFELRQKNAQFANAVRSGKKAVRPSRQEQLSKRSPISLWALGIVLFVVVGGVLFELVRLIFL' A
#
# COMPACT_ATOMS: atom_id res chain seq x y z
N MET A 1 -12.14 23.54 -23.49
CA MET A 1 -11.94 24.19 -22.17
C MET A 1 -13.06 23.73 -21.25
N PRO A 2 -12.80 23.46 -19.96
CA PRO A 2 -13.86 23.02 -19.06
C PRO A 2 -14.91 24.12 -18.89
N THR A 3 -16.18 23.72 -18.84
CA THR A 3 -17.29 24.67 -18.67
C THR A 3 -17.42 25.11 -17.22
N GLN A 4 -18.10 26.23 -16.95
CA GLN A 4 -18.31 26.70 -15.58
C GLN A 4 -19.06 25.69 -14.71
N PHE A 5 -19.96 24.91 -15.32
CA PHE A 5 -20.68 23.84 -14.64
C PHE A 5 -19.73 22.72 -14.17
N GLU A 6 -18.84 22.26 -15.05
CA GLU A 6 -17.82 21.25 -14.72
C GLU A 6 -16.87 21.74 -13.63
N LEU A 7 -16.48 23.02 -13.66
CA LEU A 7 -15.63 23.63 -12.64
C LEU A 7 -16.33 23.66 -11.27
N ARG A 8 -17.61 24.05 -11.22
CA ARG A 8 -18.40 24.04 -9.98
C ARG A 8 -18.55 22.63 -9.42
N GLN A 9 -18.81 21.65 -10.28
CA GLN A 9 -18.94 20.25 -9.87
C GLN A 9 -17.63 19.71 -9.27
N LYS A 10 -16.48 19.98 -9.91
CA LYS A 10 -15.17 19.57 -9.39
C LYS A 10 -14.82 20.25 -8.06
N ASN A 11 -15.15 21.53 -7.91
CA ASN A 11 -14.94 22.25 -6.65
C ASN A 11 -15.82 21.71 -5.52
N ALA A 12 -17.07 21.37 -5.81
CA ALA A 12 -17.97 20.75 -4.83
C ALA A 12 -17.45 19.37 -4.39
N GLN A 13 -16.97 18.54 -5.32
CA GLN A 13 -16.36 17.25 -5.01
C GLN A 13 -15.08 17.42 -4.15
N PHE A 14 -14.24 18.39 -4.48
CA PHE A 14 -13.05 18.71 -3.70
C PHE A 14 -13.40 19.17 -2.27
N ALA A 15 -14.35 20.10 -2.12
CA ALA A 15 -14.79 20.58 -0.82
C ALA A 15 -15.36 19.44 0.05
N ASN A 16 -16.16 18.54 -0.53
CA ASN A 16 -16.69 17.37 0.16
C ASN A 16 -15.59 16.36 0.54
N ALA A 17 -14.60 16.16 -0.33
CA ALA A 17 -13.46 15.30 -0.05
C ALA A 17 -12.62 15.83 1.13
N VAL A 18 -12.37 17.15 1.16
CA VAL A 18 -11.64 17.79 2.27
C VAL A 18 -12.44 17.73 3.57
N ARG A 19 -13.76 18.00 3.51
CA ARG A 19 -14.66 17.87 4.67
C ARG A 19 -14.73 16.45 5.24
N SER A 20 -14.61 15.42 4.38
CA SER A 20 -14.53 14.02 4.80
C SER A 20 -13.14 13.59 5.30
N GLY A 21 -12.21 14.55 5.47
CA GLY A 21 -10.90 14.31 6.06
C GLY A 21 -9.80 13.93 5.07
N LYS A 22 -10.07 13.92 3.75
CA LYS A 22 -9.01 13.75 2.77
C LYS A 22 -8.12 15.00 2.74
N LYS A 23 -6.80 14.81 2.60
CA LYS A 23 -5.87 15.93 2.46
C LYS A 23 -6.23 16.77 1.23
N ALA A 24 -6.34 18.08 1.42
CA ALA A 24 -6.58 19.07 0.36
C ALA A 24 -5.42 19.13 -0.65
N VAL A 25 -4.22 18.75 -0.22
CA VAL A 25 -3.00 18.80 -1.03
C VAL A 25 -2.61 17.40 -1.45
N ARG A 26 -2.35 17.20 -2.75
CA ARG A 26 -1.79 15.95 -3.26
C ARG A 26 -0.41 15.75 -2.64
N PRO A 27 -0.11 14.57 -2.06
CA PRO A 27 1.19 14.32 -1.46
C PRO A 27 2.29 14.45 -2.53
N SER A 28 3.39 15.10 -2.16
CA SER A 28 4.55 15.24 -3.04
C SER A 28 5.13 13.86 -3.39
N ARG A 29 5.87 13.74 -4.50
CA ARG A 29 6.54 12.47 -4.83
C ARG A 29 7.45 11.99 -3.69
N GLN A 30 8.10 12.92 -3.00
CA GLN A 30 8.95 12.62 -1.85
C GLN A 30 8.14 12.07 -0.66
N GLU A 31 6.97 12.66 -0.34
CA GLU A 31 6.08 12.17 0.72
C GLU A 31 5.47 10.80 0.38
N GLN A 32 5.26 10.50 -0.91
CA GLN A 32 4.79 9.19 -1.35
C GLN A 32 5.89 8.12 -1.23
N LEU A 33 7.13 8.48 -1.59
CA LEU A 33 8.27 7.58 -1.48
C LEU A 33 8.64 7.27 -0.03
N SER A 34 8.55 8.25 0.88
CA SER A 34 8.83 8.04 2.31
C SER A 34 7.83 7.11 3.00
N LYS A 35 6.61 6.98 2.46
CA LYS A 35 5.57 6.07 2.97
C LYS A 35 5.62 4.67 2.36
N ARG A 36 6.43 4.45 1.32
CA ARG A 36 6.58 3.10 0.75
C ARG A 36 7.44 2.26 1.68
N SER A 37 7.00 1.01 1.89
CA SER A 37 7.83 0.03 2.58
C SER A 37 9.11 -0.21 1.75
N PRO A 38 10.29 -0.28 2.39
CA PRO A 38 11.53 -0.58 1.69
C PRO A 38 11.59 -2.04 1.22
N ILE A 39 10.81 -2.92 1.86
CA ILE A 39 10.75 -4.35 1.56
C ILE A 39 9.52 -4.62 0.68
N SER A 40 9.72 -5.37 -0.40
CA SER A 40 8.65 -5.82 -1.27
C SER A 40 7.90 -7.00 -0.63
N LEU A 41 6.60 -7.13 -0.94
CA LEU A 41 5.79 -8.28 -0.53
C LEU A 41 6.42 -9.63 -0.95
N TRP A 42 7.09 -9.67 -2.10
CA TRP A 42 7.82 -10.85 -2.56
C TRP A 42 9.02 -11.21 -1.68
N ALA A 43 9.82 -10.21 -1.29
CA ALA A 43 10.94 -10.44 -0.39
C ALA A 43 10.47 -10.97 0.97
N LEU A 44 9.38 -10.40 1.50
CA LEU A 44 8.75 -10.90 2.73
C LEU A 44 8.26 -12.34 2.57
N GLY A 45 7.63 -12.66 1.44
CA GLY A 45 7.14 -14.01 1.12
C GLY A 45 8.25 -15.05 1.07
N ILE A 46 9.40 -14.72 0.46
CA ILE A 46 10.57 -15.61 0.42
C ILE A 46 11.11 -15.86 1.82
N VAL A 47 11.28 -14.81 2.63
CA VAL A 47 11.76 -14.95 4.01
C VAL A 47 10.81 -15.84 4.82
N LEU A 48 9.50 -15.60 4.72
CA LEU A 48 8.50 -16.41 5.39
C LEU A 48 8.55 -17.87 4.92
N PHE A 49 8.67 -18.10 3.61
CA PHE A 49 8.76 -19.45 3.05
C PHE A 49 10.01 -20.18 3.53
N VAL A 50 11.17 -19.53 3.60
CA VAL A 50 12.41 -20.15 4.10
C VAL A 50 12.29 -20.50 5.58
N VAL A 51 11.75 -19.58 6.39
CA VAL A 51 11.59 -19.81 7.83
C VAL A 51 10.58 -20.93 8.10
N VAL A 52 9.40 -20.87 7.50
CA VAL A 52 8.35 -21.88 7.68
C VAL A 52 8.74 -23.20 7.02
N GLY A 53 9.29 -23.16 5.81
CA GLY A 53 9.71 -24.33 5.04
C GLY A 53 10.85 -25.09 5.72
N GLY A 54 11.83 -24.40 6.30
CA GLY A 54 12.88 -25.04 7.09
C GLY A 54 12.35 -25.77 8.30
N VAL A 55 11.41 -25.15 9.03
CA VAL A 55 10.75 -25.78 10.19
C VAL A 55 9.91 -26.99 9.74
N LEU A 56 9.12 -26.86 8.68
CA LEU A 56 8.32 -27.96 8.15
C LEU A 56 9.20 -29.12 7.68
N PHE A 57 10.31 -28.83 7.01
CA PHE A 57 11.27 -29.85 6.59
C PHE A 57 11.88 -30.59 7.78
N GLU A 58 12.29 -29.86 8.82
CA GLU A 58 12.85 -30.48 10.03
C GLU A 58 11.82 -31.34 10.77
N LEU A 59 10.55 -30.89 10.85
CA LEU A 59 9.47 -31.71 11.42
C LEU A 59 9.20 -32.98 10.60
N VAL A 60 9.16 -32.87 9.27
CA VAL A 60 9.02 -34.03 8.38
C VAL A 60 10.19 -35.00 8.60
N ARG A 61 11.42 -34.47 8.68
CA ARG A 61 12.60 -35.28 8.98
C ARG A 61 12.44 -36.01 10.31
N LEU A 62 12.13 -35.31 11.41
CA LEU A 62 11.97 -35.92 12.73
C LEU A 62 10.88 -37.00 12.80
N ILE A 63 9.84 -36.90 11.98
CA ILE A 63 8.70 -37.83 11.99
C ILE A 63 8.95 -39.03 11.07
N PHE A 64 9.59 -38.82 9.92
CA PHE A 64 9.67 -39.82 8.84
C PHE A 64 11.09 -40.35 8.55
N LEU A 65 12.14 -39.79 9.15
CA LEU A 65 13.54 -40.17 8.94
C LEU A 65 14.27 -40.40 10.28
#